data_AF-A0A2W5Z3X5-F1
#
_entry.id   AF-A0A2W5Z3X5-F1
#
_cell.length_a   1.000
_cell.length_b   1.000
_cell.length_c   1.000
_cell.angle_alpha   90.00
_cell.angle_beta   90.00
_cell.angle_gamma   90.00
#
_symmetry.space_group_name_H-M   'P 1'
#
loop_
_entity.id
_entity.type
_entity.pdbx_description
1 polymer ?
#
loop_
_entity_poly.entity_id
_entity_poly.type
_entity_poly.pdbx_seq_one_letter_code
_entity_poly.pdbx_strand_id
1 'polypeptide(L)'
;MAGLGTALAMARQGHSVTLLERDDTAPIATAQDAFEVARRGAPQVHQTHGFLARAAVVLRERFPDVLDTLLDAGCTTMSLAPAGAAPEPGDEDLGVLIVRRTTFEWALRRAVVAEPGIEVRESVTVSALMGTAGSGEATPPVVSGVTLADGSAVEADIVVAATGRRSGVPGWLAPLGVNTGERVHESGLVYLTRWYKLADALVLPPSPKLGGDLGFVKYLVV
;
A
#
# COMPACT_ATOMS: atom_id res chain seq x y z
N MET A 1 0.18 -1.01 3.27
CA MET A 1 0.64 -0.78 1.87
C MET A 1 1.86 0.14 1.74
N ALA A 2 1.73 1.48 1.82
CA ALA A 2 2.85 2.39 1.52
C ALA A 2 4.09 2.13 2.40
N GLY A 3 3.90 1.94 3.72
CA GLY A 3 5.01 1.62 4.63
C GLY A 3 5.73 0.31 4.27
N LEU A 4 4.99 -0.74 3.92
CA LEU A 4 5.57 -2.02 3.48
C LEU A 4 6.39 -1.86 2.21
N GLY A 5 5.85 -1.16 1.20
CA GLY A 5 6.54 -0.93 -0.06
C GLY A 5 7.81 -0.09 0.12
N THR A 6 7.76 0.97 0.93
CA THR A 6 8.94 1.78 1.24
C THR A 6 9.98 0.97 2.01
N ALA A 7 9.58 0.22 3.04
CA ALA A 7 10.50 -0.58 3.84
C ALA A 7 11.25 -1.59 2.97
N LEU A 8 10.53 -2.32 2.13
CA LEU A 8 11.12 -3.28 1.19
C LEU A 8 12.06 -2.60 0.19
N ALA A 9 11.66 -1.45 -0.37
CA ALA A 9 12.48 -0.71 -1.32
C ALA A 9 13.78 -0.18 -0.70
N MET A 10 13.74 0.30 0.54
CA MET A 10 14.92 0.83 1.24
C MET A 10 15.85 -0.30 1.69
N ALA A 11 15.30 -1.39 2.24
CA ALA A 11 16.09 -2.54 2.66
C ALA A 11 16.86 -3.17 1.50
N ARG A 12 16.22 -3.32 0.34
CA ARG A 12 16.87 -3.85 -0.87
C ARG A 12 17.92 -2.93 -1.49
N GLN A 13 17.93 -1.64 -1.11
CA GLN A 13 19.01 -0.72 -1.44
C GLN A 13 20.16 -0.75 -0.41
N GLY A 14 20.09 -1.63 0.59
CA GLY A 14 21.14 -1.83 1.59
C GLY A 14 20.97 -0.99 2.86
N HIS A 15 19.81 -0.35 3.04
CA HIS A 15 19.53 0.39 4.28
C HIS A 15 19.00 -0.53 5.38
N SER A 16 19.36 -0.25 6.64
CA SER A 16 18.67 -0.85 7.79
C SER A 16 17.34 -0.15 8.00
N VAL A 17 16.26 -0.92 8.16
CA VAL A 17 14.90 -0.37 8.27
C VAL A 17 14.22 -0.91 9.53
N THR A 18 13.72 -0.01 10.38
CA THR A 18 12.77 -0.36 11.44
C THR A 18 11.37 0.07 11.01
N LEU A 19 10.48 -0.89 10.81
CA LEU A 19 9.08 -0.66 10.47
C LEU A 19 8.22 -0.71 11.74
N LEU A 20 7.64 0.42 12.12
CA LEU A 20 6.73 0.53 13.27
C LEU A 20 5.28 0.46 12.81
N GLU A 21 4.51 -0.49 13.34
CA GLU A 21 3.09 -0.69 13.07
C GLU A 21 2.28 -0.63 14.37
N ARG A 22 1.19 0.13 14.35
CA ARG A 22 0.31 0.33 15.52
C ARG A 22 -0.60 -0.86 15.75
N ASP A 23 -1.16 -1.40 14.68
CA ASP A 23 -2.09 -2.50 14.80
C ASP A 23 -1.31 -3.82 15.02
N ASP A 24 -1.85 -4.74 15.82
CA ASP A 24 -1.32 -6.11 15.90
C ASP A 24 -1.58 -6.81 14.55
N THR A 25 -0.53 -7.40 13.96
CA THR A 25 -0.64 -8.12 12.70
C THR A 25 -0.17 -9.56 12.86
N ALA A 26 -0.90 -10.30 13.69
CA ALA A 26 -0.76 -11.75 13.82
C ALA A 26 -0.49 -12.42 12.45
N PRO A 27 0.43 -13.41 12.38
CA PRO A 27 0.82 -14.03 11.12
C PRO A 27 -0.38 -14.57 10.34
N ILE A 28 -0.50 -14.13 9.09
CA ILE A 28 -1.57 -14.53 8.18
C ILE A 28 -1.01 -15.54 7.19
N ALA A 29 -1.49 -16.78 7.28
CA ALA A 29 -0.98 -17.89 6.48
C ALA A 29 -1.32 -17.75 5.00
N THR A 30 -2.59 -17.42 4.69
CA THR A 30 -3.08 -17.39 3.30
C THR A 30 -3.64 -16.04 2.88
N ALA A 31 -3.70 -15.81 1.56
CA ALA A 31 -4.35 -14.64 0.98
C ALA A 31 -5.87 -14.57 1.30
N GLN A 32 -6.50 -15.72 1.55
CA GLN A 32 -7.91 -15.78 1.93
C GLN A 32 -8.10 -15.36 3.39
N ASP A 33 -7.26 -15.83 4.30
CA ASP A 33 -7.29 -15.38 5.70
C ASP A 33 -7.05 -13.87 5.78
N ALA A 34 -6.16 -13.34 4.94
CA ALA A 34 -5.91 -11.89 4.85
C ALA A 34 -7.17 -11.10 4.48
N PHE A 35 -8.07 -11.69 3.70
CA PHE A 35 -9.34 -11.09 3.31
C PHE A 35 -10.39 -11.15 4.42
N GLU A 36 -10.30 -12.08 5.36
CA GLU A 36 -11.28 -12.23 6.45
C GLU A 36 -10.95 -11.37 7.66
N VAL A 37 -9.67 -10.99 7.82
CA VAL A 37 -9.23 -10.13 8.93
C VAL A 37 -9.80 -8.71 8.82
N ALA A 38 -10.55 -8.30 9.84
CA ALA A 38 -11.04 -6.94 9.97
C ALA A 38 -9.89 -5.94 10.21
N ARG A 39 -9.80 -4.90 9.37
CA ARG A 39 -8.81 -3.83 9.50
C ARG A 39 -9.42 -2.56 10.07
N ARG A 40 -9.29 -2.34 11.38
CA ARG A 40 -9.72 -1.11 12.07
C ARG A 40 -9.11 0.17 11.48
N GLY A 41 -7.88 0.07 10.97
CA GLY A 41 -7.15 1.15 10.30
C GLY A 41 -7.75 1.60 8.96
N ALA A 42 -8.44 0.72 8.24
CA ALA A 42 -8.82 0.89 6.84
C ALA A 42 -10.19 0.24 6.51
N PRO A 43 -11.32 0.87 6.87
CA PRO A 43 -12.66 0.32 6.64
C PRO A 43 -12.98 0.05 5.15
N GLN A 44 -12.29 0.72 4.23
CA GLN A 44 -12.43 0.58 2.79
C GLN A 44 -11.60 -0.55 2.16
N VAL A 45 -10.94 -1.40 2.97
CA VAL A 45 -10.00 -2.42 2.45
C VAL A 45 -10.66 -3.44 1.51
N HIS A 46 -11.97 -3.66 1.65
CA HIS A 46 -12.76 -4.56 0.79
C HIS A 46 -13.44 -3.87 -0.39
N GLN A 47 -13.20 -2.58 -0.64
CA GLN A 47 -13.62 -1.95 -1.88
C GLN A 47 -12.72 -2.40 -3.04
N THR A 48 -13.21 -2.32 -4.27
CA THR A 48 -12.41 -2.63 -5.46
C THR A 48 -11.21 -1.68 -5.55
N HIS A 49 -10.02 -2.22 -5.84
CA HIS A 49 -8.81 -1.46 -6.07
C HIS A 49 -8.22 -1.87 -7.41
N GLY A 50 -7.99 -0.89 -8.30
CA GLY A 50 -7.23 -1.10 -9.52
C GLY A 50 -5.76 -0.78 -9.27
N PHE A 51 -4.88 -1.77 -9.43
CA PHE A 51 -3.43 -1.55 -9.38
C PHE A 51 -2.93 -1.25 -10.79
N LEU A 52 -2.67 0.03 -11.04
CA LEU A 52 -2.34 0.54 -12.36
C LEU A 52 -1.06 -0.09 -12.94
N ALA A 53 -0.90 0.01 -14.27
CA ALA A 53 0.25 -0.43 -15.05
C ALA A 53 1.61 -0.18 -14.36
N ARG A 54 1.80 1.03 -13.82
CA ARG A 54 3.03 1.39 -13.12
C ARG A 54 3.33 0.49 -11.91
N ALA A 55 2.31 0.04 -11.17
CA ALA A 55 2.51 -0.89 -10.06
C ALA A 55 3.00 -2.26 -10.58
N ALA A 56 2.42 -2.76 -11.69
CA ALA A 56 2.85 -4.01 -12.32
C ALA A 56 4.31 -3.94 -12.77
N VAL A 57 4.70 -2.88 -13.48
CA VAL A 57 6.07 -2.64 -13.94
C VAL A 57 7.04 -2.60 -12.75
N VAL A 58 6.70 -1.85 -11.71
CA VAL A 58 7.54 -1.73 -10.50
C VAL A 58 7.73 -3.06 -9.79
N LEU A 59 6.68 -3.86 -9.67
CA LEU A 59 6.78 -5.20 -9.07
C LEU A 59 7.65 -6.11 -9.95
N ARG A 60 7.38 -6.17 -11.26
CA ARG A 60 8.16 -6.98 -12.21
C ARG A 60 9.67 -6.67 -12.15
N GLU A 61 10.04 -5.40 -12.07
CA GLU A 61 11.43 -4.96 -12.14
C GLU A 61 12.16 -4.97 -10.79
N ARG A 62 11.45 -4.72 -9.68
CA ARG A 62 12.10 -4.47 -8.37
C ARG A 62 11.65 -5.42 -7.26
N PHE A 63 10.49 -6.02 -7.41
CA PHE A 63 9.89 -6.93 -6.42
C PHE A 63 9.28 -8.18 -7.08
N PRO A 64 10.05 -8.92 -7.91
CA PRO A 64 9.51 -10.05 -8.66
C PRO A 64 8.97 -11.14 -7.75
N ASP A 65 9.59 -11.36 -6.59
CA ASP A 65 9.11 -12.27 -5.54
C ASP A 65 7.71 -11.91 -5.00
N VAL A 66 7.42 -10.60 -4.89
CA VAL A 66 6.09 -10.12 -4.51
C VAL A 66 5.11 -10.36 -5.65
N LEU A 67 5.51 -10.09 -6.90
CA LEU A 67 4.67 -10.35 -8.07
C LEU A 67 4.31 -11.84 -8.18
N ASP A 68 5.29 -12.72 -8.06
CA ASP A 68 5.11 -14.17 -8.10
C ASP A 68 4.15 -14.64 -6.99
N THR A 69 4.35 -14.14 -5.76
CA THR A 69 3.43 -14.41 -4.65
C THR A 69 1.98 -13.97 -4.94
N LEU A 70 1.80 -12.85 -5.66
CA LEU A 70 0.47 -12.39 -6.05
C LEU A 70 -0.15 -13.29 -7.12
N LEU A 71 0.63 -13.65 -8.14
CA LEU A 71 0.18 -14.54 -9.22
C LEU A 71 -0.21 -15.92 -8.67
N ASP A 72 0.60 -16.49 -7.77
CA ASP A 72 0.32 -17.74 -7.07
C ASP A 72 -0.95 -17.66 -6.20
N ALA A 73 -1.26 -16.47 -5.67
CA ALA A 73 -2.49 -16.20 -4.92
C ALA A 73 -3.72 -15.91 -5.81
N GLY A 74 -3.60 -16.09 -7.13
CA GLY A 74 -4.67 -15.89 -8.09
C GLY A 74 -4.83 -14.46 -8.61
N CYS A 75 -3.81 -13.61 -8.47
CA CYS A 75 -3.77 -12.33 -9.18
C CYS A 75 -3.73 -12.58 -10.69
N THR A 76 -4.49 -11.80 -11.45
CA THR A 76 -4.44 -11.80 -12.91
C THR A 76 -4.02 -10.43 -13.43
N THR A 77 -3.48 -10.39 -14.64
CA THR A 77 -3.15 -9.17 -15.36
C THR A 77 -4.18 -8.89 -16.44
N MET A 78 -4.48 -7.62 -16.66
CA MET A 78 -5.39 -7.21 -17.72
C MET A 78 -4.76 -6.08 -18.54
N SER A 79 -4.62 -6.29 -19.85
CA SER A 79 -4.08 -5.27 -20.74
C SER A 79 -5.03 -4.08 -20.88
N LEU A 80 -4.47 -2.89 -20.90
CA LEU A 80 -5.13 -1.64 -21.28
C LEU A 80 -4.78 -1.20 -22.71
N ALA A 81 -3.96 -1.98 -23.44
CA ALA A 81 -3.67 -1.71 -24.85
C ALA A 81 -4.97 -1.74 -25.67
N PRO A 82 -5.11 -0.89 -26.71
CA PRO A 82 -6.30 -0.85 -27.56
C PRO A 82 -6.60 -2.23 -28.19
N ALA A 83 -7.81 -2.74 -27.97
CA ALA A 83 -8.21 -4.02 -28.55
C ALA A 83 -8.22 -3.97 -30.09
N GLY A 84 -7.62 -4.97 -30.73
CA GLY A 84 -7.58 -5.09 -32.20
C GLY A 84 -6.50 -4.26 -32.89
N ALA A 85 -5.67 -3.52 -32.14
CA ALA A 85 -4.45 -2.91 -32.67
C ALA A 85 -3.29 -3.94 -32.72
N ALA A 86 -2.34 -3.71 -33.62
CA ALA A 86 -1.08 -4.44 -33.59
C ALA A 86 -0.28 -4.00 -32.34
N PRO A 87 0.35 -4.92 -31.58
CA PRO A 87 1.15 -4.55 -30.42
C PRO A 87 2.29 -3.61 -30.79
N GLU A 88 2.46 -2.53 -30.03
CA GLU A 88 3.59 -1.60 -30.13
C GLU A 88 4.59 -1.84 -28.99
N PRO A 89 5.89 -1.52 -29.18
CA PRO A 89 6.86 -1.57 -28.09
C PRO A 89 6.41 -0.75 -26.88
N GLY A 90 6.34 -1.37 -25.70
CA GLY A 90 5.85 -0.76 -24.47
C GLY A 90 4.41 -1.15 -24.10
N ASP A 91 3.65 -1.77 -24.99
CA ASP A 91 2.30 -2.28 -24.67
C ASP A 91 2.32 -3.37 -23.59
N GLU A 92 3.43 -4.10 -23.44
CA GLU A 92 3.65 -5.06 -22.37
C GLU A 92 3.60 -4.44 -20.97
N ASP A 93 3.87 -3.13 -20.86
CA ASP A 93 3.84 -2.40 -19.60
C ASP A 93 2.42 -1.87 -19.29
N LEU A 94 1.49 -1.93 -20.23
CA LEU A 94 0.11 -1.45 -20.08
C LEU A 94 -0.82 -2.47 -19.39
N GLY A 95 -0.27 -3.39 -18.60
CA GLY A 95 -1.02 -4.38 -17.83
C GLY A 95 -1.38 -3.91 -16.41
N VAL A 96 -2.66 -3.86 -16.06
CA VAL A 96 -3.10 -3.64 -14.67
C VAL A 96 -3.22 -4.96 -13.92
N LEU A 97 -2.94 -4.95 -12.61
CA LEU A 97 -3.14 -6.10 -11.75
C LEU A 97 -4.56 -6.11 -11.19
N ILE A 98 -5.24 -7.23 -11.37
CA ILE A 98 -6.54 -7.53 -10.77
C ILE A 98 -6.28 -8.40 -9.54
N VAL A 99 -6.38 -7.76 -8.37
CA VAL A 99 -6.13 -8.41 -7.09
C VAL A 99 -6.79 -7.65 -5.95
N ARG A 100 -7.19 -8.39 -4.90
CA ARG A 100 -7.70 -7.80 -3.66
C ARG A 100 -6.59 -6.99 -2.98
N ARG A 101 -6.91 -5.83 -2.45
CA ARG A 101 -5.95 -5.05 -1.66
C ARG A 101 -5.40 -5.84 -0.47
N THR A 102 -6.22 -6.66 0.18
CA THR A 102 -5.80 -7.53 1.29
C THR A 102 -4.74 -8.54 0.85
N THR A 103 -4.93 -9.16 -0.32
CA THR A 103 -3.95 -10.07 -0.93
C THR A 103 -2.66 -9.34 -1.31
N PHE A 104 -2.77 -8.12 -1.86
CA PHE A 104 -1.60 -7.29 -2.16
C PHE A 104 -0.78 -6.99 -0.90
N GLU A 105 -1.46 -6.51 0.15
CA GLU A 105 -0.81 -6.19 1.42
C GLU A 105 -0.19 -7.41 2.08
N TRP A 106 -0.86 -8.56 1.99
CA TRP A 106 -0.36 -9.84 2.47
C TRP A 106 0.94 -10.25 1.77
N ALA A 107 1.00 -10.18 0.43
CA ALA A 107 2.21 -10.51 -0.32
C ALA A 107 3.38 -9.57 0.03
N LEU A 108 3.12 -8.26 0.09
CA LEU A 108 4.12 -7.28 0.54
C LEU A 108 4.61 -7.58 1.96
N ARG A 109 3.70 -7.87 2.90
CA ARG A 109 4.08 -8.16 4.29
C ARG A 109 4.92 -9.43 4.38
N ARG A 110 4.62 -10.46 3.59
CA ARG A 110 5.45 -11.68 3.52
C ARG A 110 6.87 -11.36 3.07
N ALA A 111 7.03 -10.56 2.01
CA ALA A 111 8.34 -10.13 1.55
C ALA A 111 9.08 -9.29 2.61
N VAL A 112 8.38 -8.36 3.26
CA VAL A 112 8.95 -7.52 4.34
C VAL A 112 9.44 -8.34 5.52
N VAL A 113 8.65 -9.32 6.00
CA VAL A 113 9.03 -10.16 7.15
C VAL A 113 10.19 -11.10 6.80
N ALA A 114 10.32 -11.49 5.52
CA ALA A 114 11.41 -12.34 5.05
C ALA A 114 12.71 -11.56 4.73
N GLU A 115 12.65 -10.23 4.64
CA GLU A 115 13.78 -9.39 4.23
C GLU A 115 14.73 -9.12 5.42
N PRO A 116 15.99 -9.58 5.39
CA PRO A 116 16.90 -9.50 6.54
C PRO A 116 17.23 -8.08 7.02
N GLY A 117 17.10 -7.08 6.14
CA GLY A 117 17.36 -5.66 6.46
C GLY A 117 16.21 -4.95 7.16
N ILE A 118 15.11 -5.66 7.49
CA ILE A 118 13.92 -5.06 8.08
C ILE A 118 13.65 -5.66 9.46
N GLU A 119 13.58 -4.80 10.48
CA GLU A 119 13.01 -5.10 11.78
C GLU A 119 11.57 -4.60 11.84
N VAL A 120 10.60 -5.49 12.04
CA VAL A 120 9.18 -5.12 12.21
C VAL A 120 8.85 -5.08 13.70
N ARG A 121 8.34 -3.94 14.18
CA ARG A 121 7.82 -3.77 15.55
C ARG A 121 6.34 -3.43 15.50
N GLU A 122 5.52 -4.31 16.06
CA GLU A 122 4.06 -4.23 16.02
C GLU A 122 3.49 -3.77 17.36
N SER A 123 2.22 -3.37 17.37
CA SER A 123 1.59 -2.74 18.54
C SER A 123 2.35 -1.50 19.04
N VAL A 124 3.09 -0.82 18.16
CA VAL A 124 3.89 0.37 18.45
C VAL A 124 3.23 1.60 17.86
N THR A 125 2.91 2.57 18.72
CA THR A 125 2.37 3.87 18.28
C THR A 125 3.46 4.92 18.36
N VAL A 126 3.73 5.62 17.26
CA VAL A 126 4.54 6.85 17.25
C VAL A 126 3.72 8.02 17.79
N SER A 127 4.28 8.78 18.72
CA SER A 127 3.63 9.93 19.37
C SER A 127 4.23 11.27 18.96
N ALA A 128 5.52 11.32 18.59
CA ALA A 128 6.20 12.54 18.13
C ALA A 128 7.41 12.24 17.24
N LEU A 129 7.86 13.26 16.49
CA LEU A 129 9.18 13.26 15.86
C LEU A 129 10.22 13.76 16.85
N MET A 130 11.41 13.17 16.81
CA MET A 130 12.60 13.67 17.49
C MET A 130 13.39 14.54 16.51
N GLY A 131 14.01 15.60 17.01
CA GLY A 131 14.78 16.48 16.15
C GLY A 131 15.05 17.86 16.73
N THR A 132 15.72 18.69 15.94
CA THR A 132 15.90 20.11 16.22
C THR A 132 14.92 20.93 15.39
N ALA A 133 14.30 21.92 16.02
CA ALA A 133 13.47 22.87 15.31
C ALA A 133 14.32 23.75 14.39
N GLY A 134 13.77 24.11 13.24
CA GLY A 134 14.38 25.08 12.35
C GLY A 134 14.23 26.51 12.89
N SER A 135 15.13 27.42 12.49
CA SER A 135 15.05 28.85 12.78
C SER A 135 14.90 29.66 11.48
N GLY A 136 13.75 29.51 10.83
CA GLY A 136 13.46 30.15 9.53
C GLY A 136 14.11 29.43 8.35
N GLU A 137 14.08 30.07 7.16
CA GLU A 137 14.56 29.45 5.90
C GLU A 137 16.06 29.10 5.92
N ALA A 138 16.86 29.79 6.73
CA ALA A 138 18.31 29.58 6.79
C ALA A 138 18.72 28.33 7.59
N THR A 139 17.83 27.76 8.39
CA THR A 139 18.12 26.57 9.21
C THR A 139 16.89 25.67 9.20
N PRO A 140 16.81 24.71 8.27
CA PRO A 140 15.69 23.79 8.24
C PRO A 140 15.69 22.90 9.49
N PRO A 141 14.51 22.41 9.91
CA PRO A 141 14.43 21.42 10.99
C PRO A 141 15.15 20.13 10.58
N VAL A 142 15.70 19.44 11.58
CA VAL A 142 16.38 18.15 11.39
C VAL A 142 15.63 17.10 12.20
N VAL A 143 15.16 16.04 11.54
CA VAL A 143 14.57 14.88 12.20
C VAL A 143 15.68 13.88 12.50
N SER A 144 15.68 13.32 13.71
CA SER A 144 16.66 12.34 14.18
C SER A 144 16.04 11.05 14.71
N GLY A 145 14.72 10.89 14.58
CA GLY A 145 14.01 9.71 15.06
C GLY A 145 12.55 9.98 15.41
N VAL A 146 11.98 9.09 16.22
CA VAL A 146 10.61 9.16 16.70
C VAL A 146 10.53 8.82 18.19
N THR A 147 9.60 9.46 18.89
CA THR A 147 9.18 9.07 20.23
C THR A 147 7.93 8.18 20.12
N LEU A 148 7.91 7.11 20.90
CA LEU A 148 6.80 6.16 20.96
C LEU A 148 5.79 6.58 22.04
N ALA A 149 4.59 6.00 22.02
CA ALA A 149 3.52 6.33 22.96
C ALA A 149 3.85 5.93 24.42
N ASP A 150 4.76 4.98 24.63
CA ASP A 150 5.28 4.61 25.94
C ASP A 150 6.43 5.53 26.44
N GLY A 151 6.81 6.52 25.63
CA GLY A 151 7.88 7.48 25.92
C GLY A 151 9.28 7.01 25.50
N SER A 152 9.44 5.79 25.01
CA SER A 152 10.73 5.31 24.47
C SER A 152 11.06 5.99 23.13
N ALA A 153 12.34 5.97 22.76
CA ALA A 153 12.88 6.61 21.56
C ALA A 153 13.38 5.59 20.54
N VAL A 154 13.18 5.88 19.26
CA VAL A 154 13.78 5.15 18.15
C VAL A 154 14.52 6.16 17.29
N GLU A 155 15.86 6.10 17.31
CA GLU A 155 16.72 6.96 16.51
C GLU A 155 16.74 6.50 15.05
N ALA A 156 16.79 7.45 14.11
CA ALA A 156 16.88 7.17 12.68
C ALA A 156 17.42 8.39 11.92
N ASP A 157 18.22 8.14 10.89
CA ASP A 157 18.69 9.18 9.97
C ASP A 157 17.56 9.72 9.07
N ILE A 158 16.56 8.88 8.78
CA ILE A 158 15.41 9.20 7.93
C ILE A 158 14.15 8.58 8.54
N VAL A 159 13.09 9.38 8.66
CA VAL A 159 11.76 8.92 9.07
C VAL A 159 10.78 9.05 7.91
N VAL A 160 10.18 7.93 7.50
CA VAL A 160 9.11 7.93 6.49
C VAL A 160 7.75 7.66 7.15
N ALA A 161 6.92 8.70 7.23
CA ALA A 161 5.58 8.56 7.79
C ALA A 161 4.57 8.03 6.75
N ALA A 162 4.26 6.74 6.83
CA ALA A 162 3.29 6.06 5.96
C ALA A 162 1.95 5.75 6.66
N THR A 163 1.47 6.66 7.52
CA THR A 163 0.37 6.46 8.48
C THR A 163 -1.03 6.76 7.95
N GLY A 164 -1.15 7.11 6.67
CA GLY A 164 -2.44 7.26 5.96
C GLY A 164 -3.27 8.48 6.39
N ARG A 165 -4.59 8.44 6.13
CA ARG A 165 -5.51 9.59 6.28
C ARG A 165 -5.56 10.18 7.69
N ARG A 166 -5.37 9.36 8.72
CA ARG A 166 -5.40 9.76 10.15
C ARG A 166 -3.99 10.01 10.69
N SER A 167 -3.08 10.49 9.84
CA SER A 167 -1.70 10.75 10.20
C SER A 167 -1.57 11.86 11.24
N GLY A 168 -0.72 11.63 12.25
CA GLY A 168 -0.33 12.65 13.24
C GLY A 168 0.77 13.59 12.77
N VAL A 169 1.29 13.42 11.54
CA VAL A 169 2.46 14.16 11.01
C VAL A 169 2.36 15.67 11.18
N PRO A 170 1.24 16.36 10.88
CA PRO A 170 1.15 17.80 11.11
C PRO A 170 1.42 18.18 12.57
N GLY A 171 0.89 17.41 13.52
CA GLY A 171 1.13 17.63 14.95
C GLY A 171 2.55 17.29 15.39
N TRP A 172 3.20 16.31 14.75
CA TRP A 172 4.58 15.95 15.04
C TRP A 172 5.60 16.96 14.48
N LEU A 173 5.24 17.63 13.38
CA LEU A 173 6.05 18.63 12.70
C LEU A 173 5.99 20.02 13.36
N ALA A 174 4.84 20.37 13.96
CA ALA A 174 4.64 21.68 14.58
C ALA A 174 5.68 22.03 15.68
N PRO A 175 6.06 21.11 16.60
CA PRO A 175 7.14 21.35 17.58
C PRO A 175 8.51 21.60 16.94
N LEU A 176 8.73 21.13 15.71
CA LEU A 176 9.95 21.38 14.93
C LEU A 176 9.87 22.69 14.13
N GLY A 177 8.81 23.49 14.32
CA GLY A 177 8.59 24.76 13.63
C GLY A 177 7.98 24.62 12.23
N VAL A 178 7.49 23.43 11.86
CA VAL A 178 6.90 23.17 10.53
C VAL A 178 5.39 23.11 10.61
N ASN A 179 4.75 24.07 9.94
CA ASN A 179 3.30 24.09 9.78
C ASN A 179 2.93 23.62 8.38
N THR A 180 2.20 22.50 8.29
CA THR A 180 1.69 21.98 7.02
C THR A 180 0.21 22.30 6.88
N GLY A 181 -0.18 22.96 5.79
CA GLY A 181 -1.60 23.12 5.45
C GLY A 181 -2.23 21.80 4.98
N GLU A 182 -3.52 21.61 5.25
CA GLU A 182 -4.32 20.54 4.64
C GLU A 182 -5.15 21.11 3.49
N ARG A 183 -5.20 20.39 2.36
CA ARG A 183 -6.18 20.62 1.29
C ARG A 183 -7.02 19.37 1.14
N VAL A 184 -8.34 19.54 1.24
CA VAL A 184 -9.30 18.45 1.09
C VAL A 184 -10.07 18.66 -0.21
N HIS A 185 -10.13 17.61 -1.03
CA HIS A 185 -10.90 17.59 -2.26
C HIS A 185 -11.86 16.40 -2.21
N GLU A 186 -13.15 16.69 -2.30
CA GLU A 186 -14.18 15.65 -2.38
C GLU A 186 -14.05 14.90 -3.70
N SER A 187 -14.00 13.57 -3.64
CA SER A 187 -13.86 12.74 -4.85
C SER A 187 -15.16 12.66 -5.66
N GLY A 188 -16.31 12.92 -5.03
CA GLY A 188 -17.64 12.70 -5.62
C GLY A 188 -17.97 11.23 -5.90
N LEU A 189 -17.12 10.28 -5.46
CA LEU A 189 -17.30 8.85 -5.71
C LEU A 189 -17.94 8.15 -4.53
N VAL A 190 -18.97 7.35 -4.81
CA VAL A 190 -19.61 6.44 -3.86
C VAL A 190 -19.49 5.02 -4.42
N TYR A 191 -19.04 4.10 -3.58
CA TYR A 191 -18.84 2.70 -3.96
C TYR A 191 -19.82 1.80 -3.21
N LEU A 192 -20.42 0.85 -3.92
CA LEU A 192 -21.08 -0.31 -3.34
C LEU A 192 -20.37 -1.56 -3.86
N THR A 193 -19.69 -2.29 -2.98
CA THR A 193 -19.00 -3.53 -3.33
C THR A 193 -19.72 -4.71 -2.72
N ARG A 194 -19.92 -5.76 -3.51
CA ARG A 194 -20.41 -7.07 -3.04
C ARG A 194 -19.48 -8.16 -3.54
N TRP A 195 -19.08 -9.03 -2.62
CA TRP A 195 -18.21 -10.17 -2.91
C TRP A 195 -19.03 -11.41 -3.23
N TYR A 196 -18.59 -12.15 -4.24
CA TYR A 196 -19.18 -13.41 -4.64
C TYR A 196 -18.10 -14.48 -4.62
N LYS A 197 -18.47 -15.70 -4.19
CA LYS A 197 -17.61 -16.88 -4.33
C LYS A 197 -17.93 -17.54 -5.67
N LEU A 198 -16.92 -17.71 -6.51
CA LEU A 198 -17.06 -18.48 -7.74
C LEU A 198 -17.41 -19.93 -7.40
N ALA A 199 -18.43 -20.49 -8.05
CA ALA A 199 -18.76 -21.90 -7.90
C ALA A 199 -17.71 -22.75 -8.61
N ASP A 200 -17.29 -23.88 -8.02
CA ASP A 200 -16.22 -24.73 -8.55
C ASP A 200 -16.46 -25.21 -9.99
N ALA A 201 -17.73 -25.29 -10.41
CA ALA A 201 -18.13 -25.70 -11.76
C ALA A 201 -18.10 -24.55 -12.79
N LEU A 202 -17.90 -23.29 -12.38
CA LEU A 202 -17.95 -22.13 -13.27
C LEU A 202 -16.54 -21.79 -13.79
N VAL A 203 -16.34 -21.97 -15.09
CA VAL A 203 -15.13 -21.51 -15.79
C VAL A 203 -15.39 -20.11 -16.33
N LEU A 204 -14.66 -19.11 -15.84
CA LEU A 204 -14.72 -17.76 -16.39
C LEU A 204 -13.92 -17.71 -17.70
N PRO A 205 -14.42 -17.02 -18.75
CA PRO A 205 -13.62 -16.78 -19.94
C PRO A 205 -12.41 -15.90 -19.61
N PRO A 206 -11.30 -15.95 -20.39
CA PRO A 206 -10.04 -15.28 -20.07
C PRO A 206 -10.05 -13.74 -20.03
N SER A 207 -11.21 -13.07 -20.12
CA SER A 207 -11.34 -11.62 -19.95
C SER A 207 -12.79 -11.21 -19.72
N PRO A 208 -13.42 -11.53 -18.57
CA PRO A 208 -14.79 -11.13 -18.30
C PRO A 208 -14.74 -9.74 -17.68
N LYS A 209 -14.23 -8.74 -18.41
CA LYS A 209 -14.41 -7.34 -18.03
C LYS A 209 -15.91 -7.04 -18.15
N LEU A 210 -16.69 -7.41 -17.14
CA LEU A 210 -18.12 -7.12 -17.08
C LEU A 210 -18.26 -5.76 -16.43
N GLY A 211 -18.23 -4.71 -17.23
CA GLY A 211 -18.41 -3.36 -16.76
C GLY A 211 -19.26 -2.55 -17.70
N GLY A 212 -19.91 -1.52 -17.17
CA GLY A 212 -20.76 -0.65 -17.95
C GLY A 212 -21.03 0.67 -17.23
N ASP A 213 -21.48 1.64 -18.00
CA ASP A 213 -21.93 2.94 -17.52
C ASP A 213 -23.40 3.09 -17.87
N LEU A 214 -24.25 3.16 -16.84
CA LEU A 214 -25.69 3.39 -17.01
C LEU A 214 -26.03 4.89 -17.04
N GLY A 215 -25.04 5.78 -17.04
CA GLY A 215 -25.19 7.24 -17.03
C GLY A 215 -25.41 7.83 -15.62
N PHE A 216 -25.87 7.02 -14.68
CA PHE A 216 -26.04 7.39 -13.26
C PHE A 216 -25.29 6.45 -12.29
N VAL A 217 -24.80 5.30 -12.78
CA VAL A 217 -23.97 4.37 -12.02
C VAL A 217 -23.04 3.63 -12.97
N LYS A 218 -21.78 3.49 -12.55
CA LYS A 218 -20.80 2.61 -13.20
C LYS A 218 -20.71 1.32 -12.41
N TYR A 219 -20.70 0.18 -13.09
CA TYR A 219 -20.51 -1.12 -12.46
C TYR A 219 -19.32 -1.84 -13.10
N LEU A 220 -18.69 -2.69 -12.30
CA LEU A 220 -17.55 -3.49 -12.70
C LEU A 220 -17.59 -4.81 -11.92
N VAL A 221 -17.39 -5.91 -12.64
CA VAL A 221 -17.14 -7.25 -12.11
C VAL A 221 -15.71 -7.61 -12.48
N VAL A 222 -14.93 -7.96 -11.45
CA VAL A 222 -13.52 -8.35 -11.53
C VAL A 222 -13.30 -9.65 -10.77
#